data_AF-A0A8C7INY7-F1
#
_entry.id   AF-A0A8C7INY7-F1
#
_cell.length_a   1.000
_cell.length_b   1.000
_cell.length_c   1.000
_cell.angle_alpha   90.00
_cell.angle_beta   90.00
_cell.angle_gamma   90.00
#
_symmetry.space_group_name_H-M   'P 1'
#
loop_
_entity.id
_entity.type
_entity.pdbx_description
1 polymer ?
#
loop_
_entity_poly.entity_id
_entity_poly.type
_entity_poly.pdbx_seq_one_letter_code
_entity_poly.pdbx_strand_id
1 'polypeptide(L)'
;MSLVCSTRGYVLDGFPMTRKQADLMEARSIIPVLVVELQLDTVEVLKRGLSDKMKPNSPHLMHDSPQILNIRNSNFKHEVEAVRQHYQQHYQNWVSVDGHNSKWWVWNRILDEARMSMRHIHTYLEKIRTGHAASIDRLCITPKELKSRLGEFSYYCPVSLALHRHLVDCSHTTSLELAAEFRGHYYKMCSREYLELFLETPEQFVIPGCPHALPPSHMLPKKLTAGQVKARFPKQVEMKGYCPVTYLDGRQRYEALVRGSVEYSVEYREQIYIFENEQKQDRFLRLPETYWNQKLPDKLPPMSEPVQLTSLPMLGYMEQGVARSIIKALTAVGCLKPKFPYLSPKRSALHYLAFYLKAFNPRNSDYIRQKYKKKLASFEENCELISYLGSTMTKKYRAPQEQPIDFEFKLALRNYSPVPSEKN
;
A
#
# COMPACT_ATOMS: atom_id res chain seq x y z
N MET A 1 25.90 -7.60 -45.45
CA MET A 1 25.97 -6.33 -44.71
C MET A 1 27.28 -5.65 -45.13
N SER A 2 27.29 -4.33 -45.37
CA SER A 2 28.53 -3.62 -45.74
C SER A 2 29.55 -3.70 -44.59
N LEU A 3 30.84 -3.93 -44.91
CA LEU A 3 31.93 -4.00 -43.93
C LEU A 3 31.98 -2.76 -43.03
N VAL A 4 31.62 -1.60 -43.57
CA VAL A 4 31.55 -0.32 -42.83
C VAL A 4 30.47 -0.37 -41.76
N CYS A 5 29.28 -0.89 -42.08
CA CYS A 5 28.18 -1.03 -41.12
C CYS A 5 28.52 -2.02 -40.00
N SER A 6 29.24 -3.09 -40.32
CA SER A 6 29.66 -4.09 -39.32
C SER A 6 30.78 -3.59 -38.40
N THR A 7 31.63 -2.66 -38.85
CA THR A 7 32.77 -2.16 -38.07
C THR A 7 32.50 -0.83 -37.36
N ARG A 8 31.72 0.07 -37.97
CA ARG A 8 31.44 1.40 -37.42
C ARG A 8 30.04 1.54 -36.82
N GLY A 9 29.20 0.52 -36.99
CA GLY A 9 27.77 0.61 -36.67
C GLY A 9 26.99 1.42 -37.70
N TYR A 10 25.70 1.58 -37.44
CA TYR A 10 24.77 2.33 -38.28
C TYR A 10 23.58 2.79 -37.44
N VAL A 11 22.86 3.80 -37.93
CA VAL A 11 21.62 4.29 -37.34
C VAL A 11 20.48 3.88 -38.25
N LEU A 12 19.43 3.29 -37.67
CA LEU A 12 18.18 3.00 -38.36
C LEU A 12 17.21 4.13 -38.04
N ASP A 13 16.71 4.78 -39.10
CA ASP A 13 15.68 5.81 -39.00
C ASP A 13 14.37 5.27 -39.61
N GLY A 14 13.28 5.34 -38.86
CA GLY A 14 11.98 4.82 -39.29
C GLY A 14 11.86 3.29 -39.41
N PHE A 15 12.73 2.52 -38.75
CA PHE A 15 12.64 1.06 -38.68
C PHE A 15 13.30 0.52 -37.39
N PRO A 16 12.66 -0.39 -36.62
CA PRO A 16 11.35 -1.01 -36.87
C PRO A 16 10.19 -0.12 -36.41
N MET A 17 9.09 -0.15 -37.17
CA MET A 17 7.84 0.58 -36.88
C MET A 17 6.74 -0.31 -36.30
N THR A 18 6.87 -1.63 -36.42
CA THR A 18 5.88 -2.60 -35.92
C THR A 18 6.57 -3.75 -35.18
N ARG A 19 5.82 -4.45 -34.32
CA ARG A 19 6.33 -5.61 -33.57
C ARG A 19 6.94 -6.69 -34.49
N LYS A 20 6.28 -6.99 -35.61
CA LYS A 20 6.74 -7.97 -36.59
C LYS A 20 8.08 -7.60 -37.22
N GLN A 21 8.33 -6.32 -37.46
CA GLN A 21 9.62 -5.86 -37.98
C GLN A 21 10.72 -6.03 -36.94
N ALA A 22 10.44 -5.74 -35.67
CA ALA A 22 11.38 -6.00 -34.58
C ALA A 22 11.70 -7.50 -34.46
N ASP A 23 10.70 -8.39 -34.58
CA ASP A 23 10.93 -9.85 -34.59
C ASP A 23 11.81 -10.30 -35.75
N LEU A 24 11.62 -9.74 -36.95
CA LEU A 24 12.44 -10.04 -38.12
C LEU A 24 13.89 -9.57 -37.96
N MET A 25 14.11 -8.46 -37.24
CA MET A 25 15.44 -7.99 -36.90
C MET A 25 16.12 -8.94 -35.91
N GLU A 26 15.42 -9.33 -34.86
CA GLU A 26 15.90 -10.28 -33.85
C GLU A 26 16.24 -11.64 -34.47
N ALA A 27 15.42 -12.15 -35.38
CA ALA A 27 15.67 -13.40 -36.13
C ALA A 27 16.95 -13.35 -36.98
N ARG A 28 17.45 -12.15 -37.31
CA ARG A 28 18.72 -11.93 -38.02
C ARG A 28 19.84 -11.42 -37.11
N SER A 29 19.63 -11.45 -35.79
CA SER A 29 20.57 -10.95 -34.78
C SER A 29 20.93 -9.46 -34.98
N ILE A 30 19.99 -8.67 -35.48
CA ILE A 30 20.13 -7.22 -35.61
C ILE A 30 19.46 -6.58 -34.40
N ILE A 31 20.24 -6.31 -33.35
CA ILE A 31 19.74 -5.73 -32.11
C ILE A 31 20.33 -4.32 -31.96
N PRO A 32 19.50 -3.26 -31.99
CA PRO A 32 19.97 -1.91 -31.70
C PRO A 32 20.53 -1.84 -30.27
N VAL A 33 21.69 -1.19 -30.10
CA VAL A 33 22.26 -0.93 -28.76
C VAL A 33 21.46 0.14 -28.02
N LEU A 34 20.91 1.10 -28.76
CA LEU A 34 20.14 2.22 -28.23
C LEU A 34 18.96 2.48 -29.16
N VAL A 35 17.75 2.56 -28.61
CA VAL A 35 16.55 2.96 -29.34
C VAL A 35 16.07 4.28 -28.74
N VAL A 36 15.96 5.32 -29.57
CA VAL A 36 15.56 6.65 -29.13
C VAL A 36 14.19 7.00 -29.67
N GLU A 37 13.29 7.39 -28.79
CA GLU A 37 11.97 7.91 -29.14
C GLU A 37 11.90 9.41 -28.85
N LEU A 38 11.66 10.22 -29.89
CA LEU A 38 11.40 11.64 -29.73
C LEU A 38 9.92 11.86 -29.40
N GLN A 39 9.64 12.26 -28.16
CA GLN A 39 8.28 12.46 -27.67
C GLN A 39 7.79 13.87 -27.98
N LEU A 40 6.63 13.95 -28.64
CA LEU A 40 5.96 15.19 -29.00
C LEU A 40 4.44 14.99 -28.91
N ASP A 41 3.73 16.06 -28.55
CA ASP A 41 2.28 16.07 -28.57
C ASP A 41 1.75 16.08 -30.01
N THR A 42 0.58 15.46 -30.25
CA THR A 42 -0.04 15.39 -31.58
C THR A 42 -0.18 16.78 -32.21
N VAL A 43 -0.54 17.79 -31.41
CA VAL A 43 -0.73 19.17 -31.88
C VAL A 43 0.56 19.75 -32.41
N GLU A 44 1.67 19.56 -31.69
CA GLU A 44 2.98 20.09 -32.08
C GLU A 44 3.56 19.32 -33.27
N VAL A 45 3.36 18.00 -33.35
CA VAL A 45 3.71 17.19 -34.54
C VAL A 45 3.01 17.71 -35.79
N LEU A 46 1.69 17.92 -35.72
CA LEU A 46 0.91 18.44 -36.85
C LEU A 46 1.35 19.84 -37.25
N LYS A 47 1.54 20.74 -36.27
CA LYS A 47 2.00 22.11 -36.50
C LYS A 47 3.36 22.14 -37.21
N ARG A 48 4.34 21.38 -36.72
CA ARG A 48 5.69 21.29 -37.31
C ARG A 48 5.64 20.66 -38.71
N GLY A 49 4.85 19.59 -38.90
CA GLY A 49 4.69 18.95 -40.21
C GLY A 49 4.10 19.88 -41.27
N LEU A 50 3.10 20.69 -40.90
CA LEU A 50 2.52 21.69 -41.82
C LEU A 50 3.52 22.82 -42.15
N SER A 51 4.31 23.26 -41.18
CA SER A 51 5.37 24.27 -41.43
C SER A 51 6.50 23.72 -42.32
N ASP A 52 6.82 22.43 -42.22
CA ASP A 52 7.88 21.81 -43.03
C ASP A 52 7.48 21.68 -44.50
N LYS A 53 6.20 21.37 -44.78
CA LYS A 53 5.62 21.39 -46.13
C LYS A 53 5.79 22.73 -46.84
N MET A 54 5.79 23.84 -46.11
CA MET A 54 5.93 25.19 -46.69
C MET A 54 7.38 25.52 -47.09
N LYS A 55 8.36 24.66 -46.78
CA LYS A 55 9.76 24.88 -47.14
C LYS A 55 10.03 24.48 -48.60
N PRO A 56 10.70 25.34 -49.39
CA PRO A 56 10.90 25.11 -50.82
C PRO A 56 11.91 24.00 -51.16
N ASN A 57 12.73 23.54 -50.20
CA ASN A 57 13.86 22.62 -50.41
C ASN A 57 13.65 21.22 -49.81
N SER A 58 12.45 20.65 -49.85
CA SER A 58 12.26 19.26 -49.41
C SER A 58 12.87 18.29 -50.43
N PRO A 59 13.79 17.40 -50.04
CA PRO A 59 14.43 16.45 -50.95
C PRO A 59 13.45 15.40 -51.52
N HIS A 60 12.28 15.22 -50.90
CA HIS A 60 11.26 14.28 -51.34
C HIS A 60 9.86 14.91 -51.32
N LEU A 61 9.08 14.66 -52.37
CA LEU A 61 7.65 14.99 -52.44
C LEU A 61 6.87 14.03 -51.53
N MET A 62 6.46 14.51 -50.37
CA MET A 62 5.66 13.75 -49.41
C MET A 62 4.21 14.24 -49.40
N HIS A 63 3.25 13.30 -49.31
CA HIS A 63 1.83 13.61 -49.15
C HIS A 63 1.52 13.99 -47.70
N ASP A 64 1.84 15.23 -47.32
CA ASP A 64 1.70 15.72 -45.94
C ASP A 64 0.47 16.64 -45.80
N SER A 65 -0.70 16.14 -46.21
CA SER A 65 -1.96 16.81 -45.87
C SER A 65 -2.24 16.67 -44.36
N PRO A 66 -2.97 17.62 -43.73
CA PRO A 66 -3.32 17.51 -42.31
C PRO A 66 -3.98 16.16 -41.96
N GLN A 67 -4.83 15.65 -42.86
CA GLN A 67 -5.51 14.35 -42.71
C GLN A 67 -4.52 13.19 -42.71
N ILE A 68 -3.56 13.17 -43.66
CA ILE A 68 -2.56 12.11 -43.76
C ILE A 68 -1.58 12.16 -42.58
N LEU A 69 -1.14 13.35 -42.17
CA LEU A 69 -0.29 13.50 -40.99
C LEU A 69 -0.98 13.00 -39.72
N ASN A 70 -2.27 13.27 -39.57
CA ASN A 70 -3.05 12.77 -38.43
C ASN A 70 -3.15 11.23 -38.46
N ILE A 71 -3.48 10.63 -39.60
CA ILE A 71 -3.53 9.17 -39.77
C ILE A 71 -2.17 8.53 -39.44
N ARG A 72 -1.07 9.08 -39.97
CA ARG A 72 0.29 8.58 -39.69
C ARG A 72 0.62 8.63 -38.20
N ASN A 73 0.31 9.75 -37.54
CA ASN A 73 0.55 9.89 -36.11
C ASN A 73 -0.31 8.93 -35.28
N SER A 74 -1.58 8.74 -35.62
CA SER A 74 -2.45 7.75 -34.99
C SER A 74 -1.92 6.33 -35.13
N ASN A 75 -1.50 5.94 -36.35
CA ASN A 75 -0.92 4.62 -36.60
C ASN A 75 0.40 4.42 -35.84
N PHE A 76 1.28 5.42 -35.82
CA PHE A 76 2.51 5.39 -35.04
C PHE A 76 2.23 5.17 -33.56
N LYS A 77 1.31 5.96 -32.96
CA LYS A 77 0.96 5.83 -31.54
C LYS A 77 0.38 4.45 -31.19
N HIS A 78 -0.38 3.85 -32.10
CA HIS A 78 -0.90 2.50 -31.92
C HIS A 78 0.22 1.44 -31.91
N GLU A 79 1.13 1.49 -32.88
CA GLU A 79 2.16 0.46 -33.06
C GLU A 79 3.36 0.62 -32.12
N VAL A 80 3.76 1.86 -31.82
CA VAL A 80 4.98 2.15 -31.04
C VAL A 80 4.91 1.58 -29.63
N GLU A 81 3.72 1.49 -29.03
CA GLU A 81 3.55 0.96 -27.67
C GLU A 81 4.02 -0.49 -27.58
N ALA A 82 3.64 -1.32 -28.56
CA ALA A 82 4.04 -2.73 -28.62
C ALA A 82 5.56 -2.88 -28.86
N VAL A 83 6.13 -2.01 -29.70
CA VAL A 83 7.57 -2.00 -30.00
C VAL A 83 8.37 -1.54 -28.77
N ARG A 84 7.92 -0.47 -28.10
CA ARG A 84 8.52 0.07 -26.87
C ARG A 84 8.54 -1.00 -25.78
N GLN A 85 7.39 -1.64 -25.53
CA GLN A 85 7.30 -2.70 -24.52
C GLN A 85 8.24 -3.87 -24.83
N HIS A 86 8.37 -4.28 -26.09
CA HIS A 86 9.31 -5.32 -26.47
C HIS A 86 10.75 -4.95 -26.14
N TYR A 87 11.24 -3.81 -26.64
CA TYR A 87 12.63 -3.38 -26.43
C TYR A 87 12.94 -3.10 -24.95
N GLN A 88 12.00 -2.48 -24.24
CA GLN A 88 12.15 -2.22 -22.81
C GLN A 88 12.22 -3.50 -21.98
N GLN A 89 11.38 -4.50 -22.27
CA GLN A 89 11.34 -5.75 -21.51
C GLN A 89 12.49 -6.70 -21.85
N HIS A 90 12.94 -6.72 -23.11
CA HIS A 90 13.95 -7.67 -23.57
C HIS A 90 15.37 -7.12 -23.47
N TYR A 91 15.58 -5.82 -23.70
CA TYR A 91 16.92 -5.25 -23.86
C TYR A 91 17.20 -4.05 -22.94
N GLN A 92 16.16 -3.44 -22.35
CA GLN A 92 16.29 -2.25 -21.49
C GLN A 92 17.03 -1.09 -22.17
N ASN A 93 16.87 -0.96 -23.49
CA ASN A 93 17.64 -0.05 -24.35
C ASN A 93 16.78 1.07 -24.98
N TRP A 94 15.55 1.27 -24.49
CA TRP A 94 14.66 2.32 -24.97
C TRP A 94 14.82 3.61 -24.17
N VAL A 95 15.07 4.72 -24.86
CA VAL A 95 15.22 6.04 -24.24
C VAL A 95 14.24 7.02 -24.87
N SER A 96 13.37 7.58 -24.03
CA SER A 96 12.46 8.65 -24.42
C SER A 96 13.13 10.01 -24.24
N VAL A 97 13.08 10.85 -25.28
CA VAL A 97 13.68 12.19 -25.29
C VAL A 97 12.59 13.21 -25.64
N ASP A 98 12.49 14.27 -24.83
CA ASP A 98 11.52 15.34 -25.06
C ASP A 98 11.88 16.18 -26.31
N GLY A 99 11.03 16.08 -27.33
CA GLY A 99 11.17 16.78 -28.60
C GLY A 99 10.70 18.23 -28.60
N HIS A 100 10.11 18.73 -27.50
CA HIS A 100 9.68 20.14 -27.42
C HIS A 100 10.86 21.10 -27.35
N ASN A 101 12.01 20.63 -26.84
CA ASN A 101 13.23 21.40 -26.73
C ASN A 101 13.87 21.72 -28.09
N SER A 102 14.89 22.59 -28.07
CA SER A 102 15.61 22.97 -29.29
C SER A 102 16.35 21.77 -29.90
N LYS A 103 16.57 21.82 -31.22
CA LYS A 103 17.34 20.78 -31.94
C LYS A 103 18.71 20.53 -31.32
N TRP A 104 19.36 21.59 -30.83
CA TRP A 104 20.67 21.50 -30.18
C TRP A 104 20.60 20.75 -28.84
N TRP A 105 19.56 21.01 -28.03
CA TRP A 105 19.36 20.29 -26.78
C TRP A 105 19.09 18.80 -27.03
N VAL A 106 18.20 18.49 -27.97
CA VAL A 106 17.88 17.10 -28.36
C VAL A 106 19.14 16.38 -28.85
N TRP A 107 19.92 17.03 -29.72
CA TRP A 107 21.20 16.50 -30.21
C TRP A 107 22.16 16.16 -29.07
N ASN A 108 22.38 17.10 -28.14
CA ASN A 108 23.27 16.87 -27.01
C ASN A 108 22.77 15.75 -26.10
N ARG A 109 21.47 15.70 -25.83
CA ARG A 109 20.88 14.66 -24.99
C ARG A 109 21.11 13.26 -25.58
N ILE A 110 20.84 13.09 -26.88
CA ILE A 110 21.05 11.81 -27.57
C ILE A 110 22.55 11.46 -27.64
N LEU A 111 23.39 12.45 -27.91
CA LEU A 111 24.83 12.27 -27.94
C LEU A 111 25.37 11.80 -26.59
N ASP A 112 24.86 12.33 -25.48
CA ASP A 112 25.25 11.91 -24.15
C ASP A 112 24.80 10.48 -23.83
N GLU A 113 23.58 10.09 -24.18
CA GLU A 113 23.09 8.71 -24.00
C GLU A 113 23.89 7.70 -24.85
N ALA A 114 24.22 8.07 -26.09
CA ALA A 114 25.08 7.25 -26.95
C ALA A 114 26.50 7.12 -26.37
N ARG A 115 27.08 8.23 -25.89
CA ARG A 115 28.40 8.22 -25.22
C ARG A 115 28.38 7.36 -23.96
N MET A 116 27.34 7.46 -23.14
CA MET A 116 27.19 6.63 -21.94
C MET A 116 27.13 5.15 -22.30
N SER A 117 26.27 4.77 -23.25
CA SER A 117 26.14 3.37 -23.70
C SER A 117 27.47 2.84 -24.24
N MET A 118 28.18 3.62 -25.06
CA MET A 118 29.50 3.23 -25.57
C MET A 118 30.55 3.13 -24.47
N ARG A 119 30.56 4.02 -23.47
CA ARG A 119 31.48 3.91 -22.32
C ARG A 119 31.26 2.62 -21.54
N HIS A 120 30.00 2.25 -21.29
CA HIS A 120 29.67 0.99 -20.62
C HIS A 120 30.19 -0.22 -21.41
N ILE A 121 29.94 -0.27 -22.71
CA ILE A 121 30.43 -1.35 -23.59
C ILE A 121 31.96 -1.44 -23.59
N HIS A 122 32.66 -0.32 -23.77
CA HIS A 122 34.13 -0.33 -23.78
C HIS A 122 34.70 -0.76 -22.42
N THR A 123 34.16 -0.22 -21.32
CA THR A 123 34.59 -0.55 -19.96
C THR A 123 34.38 -2.04 -19.69
N TYR A 124 33.22 -2.59 -20.11
CA TYR A 124 32.92 -4.00 -20.00
C TYR A 124 33.95 -4.85 -20.76
N LEU A 125 34.15 -4.57 -22.05
CA LEU A 125 35.08 -5.33 -22.88
C LEU A 125 36.53 -5.29 -22.36
N GLU A 126 36.97 -4.12 -21.88
CA GLU A 126 38.31 -3.94 -21.29
C GLU A 126 38.47 -4.75 -19.99
N LYS A 127 37.51 -4.64 -19.08
CA LYS A 127 37.55 -5.35 -17.79
C LYS A 127 37.48 -6.86 -17.96
N ILE A 128 36.59 -7.36 -18.82
CA ILE A 128 36.48 -8.81 -19.07
C ILE A 128 37.75 -9.34 -19.74
N ARG A 129 38.35 -8.61 -20.69
CA ARG A 129 39.62 -9.02 -21.31
C ARG A 129 40.77 -9.08 -20.29
N THR A 130 40.77 -8.22 -19.28
CA THR A 130 41.76 -8.22 -18.20
C THR A 130 41.40 -9.17 -17.04
N GLY A 131 40.27 -9.88 -17.12
CA GLY A 131 39.83 -10.83 -16.10
C GLY A 131 39.16 -10.22 -14.87
N HIS A 132 38.83 -8.93 -14.89
CA HIS A 132 38.13 -8.23 -13.81
C HIS A 132 36.61 -8.32 -13.96
N ALA A 133 35.89 -8.12 -12.85
CA ALA A 133 34.42 -8.02 -12.89
C ALA A 133 33.97 -6.70 -13.54
N ALA A 134 32.86 -6.75 -14.28
CA ALA A 134 32.32 -5.60 -14.99
C ALA A 134 30.81 -5.47 -14.78
N SER A 135 30.31 -4.23 -14.73
CA SER A 135 28.86 -3.99 -14.73
C SER A 135 28.27 -4.41 -16.07
N ILE A 136 27.10 -5.02 -16.01
CA ILE A 136 26.35 -5.43 -17.21
C ILE A 136 25.21 -4.47 -17.57
N ASP A 137 25.15 -3.33 -16.91
CA ASP A 137 24.20 -2.28 -17.21
C ASP A 137 24.35 -1.80 -18.65
N ARG A 138 23.22 -1.59 -19.33
CA ARG A 138 23.13 -1.11 -20.73
C ARG A 138 23.80 -1.99 -21.79
N LEU A 139 24.06 -3.27 -21.51
CA LEU A 139 24.62 -4.22 -22.49
C LEU A 139 23.57 -4.98 -23.32
N CYS A 140 22.28 -4.61 -23.22
CA CYS A 140 21.19 -5.26 -23.94
C CYS A 140 21.07 -6.77 -23.65
N ILE A 141 21.36 -7.20 -22.43
CA ILE A 141 21.26 -8.61 -22.03
C ILE A 141 19.81 -9.01 -21.84
N THR A 142 19.40 -10.08 -22.51
CA THR A 142 18.03 -10.56 -22.43
C THR A 142 17.73 -11.25 -21.10
N PRO A 143 16.49 -11.21 -20.59
CA PRO A 143 16.11 -11.96 -19.39
C PRO A 143 16.38 -13.47 -19.50
N LYS A 144 16.29 -14.03 -20.72
CA LYS A 144 16.60 -15.43 -21.00
C LYS A 144 18.09 -15.71 -20.86
N GLU A 145 18.92 -14.86 -21.47
CA GLU A 145 20.37 -14.96 -21.36
C GLU A 145 20.82 -14.78 -19.91
N LEU A 146 20.29 -13.75 -19.23
CA LEU A 146 20.56 -13.49 -17.82
C LEU A 146 20.33 -14.76 -16.99
N LYS A 147 19.15 -15.38 -17.14
CA LYS A 147 18.78 -16.61 -16.44
C LYS A 147 19.71 -17.78 -16.76
N SER A 148 20.15 -17.92 -18.01
CA SER A 148 21.02 -19.02 -18.44
C SER A 148 22.44 -18.94 -17.89
N ARG A 149 22.92 -17.72 -17.61
CA ARG A 149 24.28 -17.43 -17.14
C ARG A 149 24.33 -16.98 -15.69
N LEU A 150 23.27 -17.15 -14.91
CA LEU A 150 23.32 -16.86 -13.47
C LEU A 150 24.43 -17.70 -12.81
N GLY A 151 25.19 -17.06 -11.93
CA GLY A 151 26.18 -17.75 -11.10
C GLY A 151 25.56 -18.62 -10.02
N GLU A 152 26.38 -19.16 -9.13
CA GLU A 152 25.97 -20.11 -8.09
C GLU A 152 24.96 -19.52 -7.10
N PHE A 153 24.95 -18.19 -6.96
CA PHE A 153 24.05 -17.45 -6.07
C PHE A 153 22.68 -17.14 -6.70
N SER A 154 22.44 -17.54 -7.95
CA SER A 154 21.17 -17.28 -8.66
C SER A 154 20.78 -15.78 -8.61
N TYR A 155 19.64 -15.43 -8.01
CA TYR A 155 19.19 -14.05 -7.85
C TYR A 155 19.54 -13.44 -6.49
N TYR A 156 20.27 -14.15 -5.63
CA TYR A 156 20.65 -13.66 -4.31
C TYR A 156 21.95 -12.85 -4.38
N CYS A 157 22.04 -11.82 -3.55
CA CYS A 157 23.24 -11.00 -3.48
C CYS A 157 24.41 -11.75 -2.82
N PRO A 158 25.50 -12.05 -3.55
CA PRO A 158 26.65 -12.77 -2.99
C PRO A 158 27.39 -11.95 -1.91
N VAL A 159 27.52 -10.63 -2.10
CA VAL A 159 28.20 -9.75 -1.15
C VAL A 159 27.48 -9.70 0.20
N SER A 160 26.15 -9.58 0.18
CA SER A 160 25.34 -9.56 1.40
C SER A 160 25.42 -10.88 2.17
N LEU A 161 25.48 -12.00 1.44
CA LEU A 161 25.63 -13.33 2.02
C LEU A 161 27.04 -13.53 2.62
N ALA A 162 28.08 -13.08 1.92
CA ALA A 162 29.47 -13.20 2.37
C ALA A 162 29.74 -12.37 3.63
N LEU A 163 29.29 -11.11 3.67
CA LEU A 163 29.59 -10.19 4.78
C LEU A 163 28.66 -10.37 6.00
N HIS A 164 27.37 -10.63 5.77
CA HIS A 164 26.36 -10.59 6.83
C HIS A 164 25.53 -11.86 6.96
N ARG A 165 25.74 -12.86 6.09
CA ARG A 165 24.88 -14.05 5.99
C ARG A 165 23.41 -13.72 5.72
N HIS A 166 23.15 -12.59 5.07
CA HIS A 166 21.80 -12.15 4.73
C HIS A 166 21.39 -12.70 3.36
N LEU A 167 20.23 -13.36 3.31
CA LEU A 167 19.60 -13.81 2.07
C LEU A 167 18.73 -12.68 1.51
N VAL A 168 19.29 -11.88 0.59
CA VAL A 168 18.55 -10.81 -0.10
C VAL A 168 18.25 -11.26 -1.52
N ASP A 169 16.97 -11.50 -1.82
CA ASP A 169 16.50 -11.88 -3.15
C ASP A 169 16.33 -10.64 -4.04
N CYS A 170 17.12 -10.58 -5.12
CA CYS A 170 17.09 -9.52 -6.12
C CYS A 170 16.26 -9.89 -7.37
N SER A 171 15.45 -10.96 -7.32
CA SER A 171 14.61 -11.42 -8.43
C SER A 171 13.53 -10.40 -8.83
N HIS A 172 13.05 -9.61 -7.87
CA HIS A 172 12.03 -8.59 -8.10
C HIS A 172 12.53 -7.39 -8.92
N THR A 173 13.84 -7.10 -8.85
CA THR A 173 14.43 -5.98 -9.58
C THR A 173 14.70 -6.40 -11.02
N THR A 174 13.92 -5.83 -11.96
CA THR A 174 14.11 -6.09 -13.39
C THR A 174 15.34 -5.39 -13.95
N SER A 175 15.69 -4.20 -13.43
CA SER A 175 16.87 -3.43 -13.87
C SER A 175 18.17 -4.21 -13.67
N LEU A 176 19.10 -4.02 -14.61
CA LEU A 176 20.46 -4.56 -14.60
C LEU A 176 21.52 -3.59 -14.05
N GLU A 177 21.11 -2.42 -13.56
CA GLU A 177 22.00 -1.41 -12.98
C GLU A 177 22.91 -1.97 -11.87
N LEU A 178 22.35 -2.86 -11.03
CA LEU A 178 23.06 -3.49 -9.91
C LEU A 178 23.57 -4.90 -10.24
N ALA A 179 23.77 -5.20 -11.53
CA ALA A 179 24.27 -6.49 -11.96
C ALA A 179 25.68 -6.39 -12.52
N ALA A 180 26.46 -7.44 -12.29
CA ALA A 180 27.83 -7.57 -12.76
C ALA A 180 28.08 -8.96 -13.35
N GLU A 181 29.04 -9.02 -14.26
CA GLU A 181 29.60 -10.26 -14.78
C GLU A 181 30.99 -10.48 -14.20
N PHE A 182 31.26 -11.73 -13.84
CA PHE A 182 32.58 -12.20 -13.50
C PHE A 182 32.78 -13.64 -14.00
N ARG A 183 33.85 -13.88 -14.75
CA ARG A 183 34.22 -15.20 -15.30
C ARG A 183 33.08 -15.91 -16.05
N GLY A 184 32.30 -15.16 -16.82
CA GLY A 184 31.21 -15.70 -17.63
C GLY A 184 29.85 -15.80 -16.93
N HIS A 185 29.80 -15.57 -15.61
CA HIS A 185 28.57 -15.67 -14.80
C HIS A 185 28.05 -14.31 -14.36
N TYR A 186 26.72 -14.19 -14.29
CA TYR A 186 26.03 -12.98 -13.86
C TYR A 186 25.62 -13.06 -12.39
N TYR A 187 25.82 -11.94 -11.69
CA TYR A 187 25.49 -11.77 -10.27
C TYR A 187 24.71 -10.47 -10.08
N LYS A 188 23.68 -10.50 -9.24
CA LYS A 188 22.92 -9.30 -8.85
C LYS A 188 23.29 -8.86 -7.44
N MET A 189 23.39 -7.55 -7.26
CA MET A 189 23.66 -6.93 -5.96
C MET A 189 22.42 -6.22 -5.44
N CYS A 190 22.28 -6.16 -4.12
CA CYS A 190 21.14 -5.49 -3.49
C CYS A 190 21.33 -3.98 -3.31
N SER A 191 22.56 -3.47 -3.48
CA SER A 191 22.89 -2.05 -3.37
C SER A 191 24.04 -1.67 -4.30
N ARG A 192 24.18 -0.37 -4.56
CA ARG A 192 25.29 0.19 -5.34
C ARG A 192 26.63 0.03 -4.63
N GLU A 193 26.66 0.20 -3.31
CA GLU A 193 27.85 -0.02 -2.48
C GLU A 193 28.38 -1.46 -2.64
N TYR A 194 27.48 -2.45 -2.64
CA TYR A 194 27.87 -3.85 -2.84
C TYR A 194 28.28 -4.16 -4.28
N LEU A 195 27.72 -3.47 -5.26
CA LEU A 195 28.20 -3.55 -6.63
C LEU A 195 29.64 -3.05 -6.75
N GLU A 196 29.94 -1.88 -6.18
CA GLU A 196 31.28 -1.30 -6.21
C GLU A 196 32.28 -2.24 -5.53
N LEU A 197 31.94 -2.76 -4.34
CA LEU A 197 32.78 -3.75 -3.64
C LEU A 197 33.01 -5.03 -4.46
N PHE A 198 31.96 -5.53 -5.12
CA PHE A 198 32.07 -6.71 -5.99
C PHE A 198 32.94 -6.44 -7.23
N LEU A 199 32.87 -5.24 -7.82
CA LEU A 199 33.68 -4.86 -8.97
C LEU A 199 35.17 -4.71 -8.62
N GLU A 200 35.49 -4.34 -7.38
CA GLU A 200 36.86 -4.23 -6.88
C GLU A 200 37.47 -5.60 -6.53
N THR A 201 36.74 -6.47 -5.82
CA THR A 201 37.27 -7.74 -5.30
C THR A 201 36.30 -8.92 -5.49
N PRO A 202 35.94 -9.27 -6.74
CA PRO A 202 34.90 -10.27 -7.01
C PRO A 202 35.23 -11.68 -6.49
N GLU A 203 36.52 -12.02 -6.45
CA GLU A 203 37.00 -13.35 -6.04
C GLU A 203 36.65 -13.70 -4.59
N GLN A 204 36.48 -12.69 -3.72
CA GLN A 204 36.09 -12.89 -2.32
C GLN A 204 34.61 -13.22 -2.16
N PHE A 205 33.79 -12.93 -3.17
CA PHE A 205 32.33 -13.06 -3.13
C PHE A 205 31.80 -14.21 -4.00
N VAL A 206 32.66 -14.85 -4.79
CA VAL A 206 32.33 -16.01 -5.63
C VAL A 206 33.01 -17.27 -5.10
N ILE A 207 32.43 -18.45 -5.32
CA ILE A 207 33.02 -19.73 -4.90
C ILE A 207 34.32 -19.97 -5.71
N PRO A 208 35.46 -20.37 -5.10
CA PRO A 208 35.63 -20.86 -3.72
C PRO A 208 35.98 -19.79 -2.67
N GLY A 209 36.18 -18.53 -3.04
CA GLY A 209 36.59 -17.48 -2.10
C GLY A 209 35.48 -17.02 -1.14
N CYS A 210 34.21 -17.18 -1.54
CA CYS A 210 33.07 -16.84 -0.70
C CYS A 210 32.98 -17.74 0.55
N PRO A 211 32.91 -17.17 1.77
CA PRO A 211 32.86 -17.95 3.01
C PRO A 211 31.57 -18.74 3.18
N HIS A 212 30.49 -18.34 2.50
CA HIS A 212 29.16 -18.87 2.68
C HIS A 212 28.52 -19.18 1.33
N ALA A 213 28.30 -20.47 1.07
CA ALA A 213 27.57 -20.92 -0.11
C ALA A 213 26.08 -20.64 0.02
N LEU A 214 25.39 -20.47 -1.12
CA LEU A 214 23.94 -20.35 -1.12
C LEU A 214 23.30 -21.65 -0.62
N PRO A 215 22.36 -21.59 0.35
CA PRO A 215 21.62 -22.77 0.77
C PRO A 215 20.83 -23.41 -0.40
N PRO A 216 20.63 -24.74 -0.37
CA PRO A 216 19.80 -25.42 -1.36
C PRO A 216 18.36 -24.89 -1.36
N SER A 217 17.68 -25.04 -2.50
CA SER A 217 16.39 -24.42 -2.80
C SER A 217 15.24 -24.73 -1.82
N HIS A 218 15.29 -25.85 -1.09
CA HIS A 218 14.32 -26.20 -0.06
C HIS A 218 14.54 -25.46 1.28
N MET A 219 15.76 -24.94 1.49
CA MET A 219 16.14 -24.09 2.63
C MET A 219 16.18 -22.61 2.26
N LEU A 220 15.60 -22.20 1.12
CA LEU A 220 15.44 -20.79 0.77
C LEU A 220 14.02 -20.34 1.11
N PRO A 221 13.86 -19.19 1.80
CA PRO A 221 12.55 -18.73 2.20
C PRO A 221 11.81 -18.11 1.00
N LYS A 222 10.51 -18.38 0.89
CA LYS A 222 9.67 -17.95 -0.24
C LYS A 222 8.44 -17.20 0.26
N LYS A 223 8.22 -15.97 -0.23
CA LYS A 223 6.97 -15.24 0.05
C LYS A 223 5.78 -16.02 -0.51
N LEU A 224 4.70 -16.13 0.27
CA LEU A 224 3.45 -16.74 -0.14
C LEU A 224 2.33 -15.71 -0.17
N THR A 225 1.46 -15.79 -1.16
CA THR A 225 0.21 -15.02 -1.20
C THR A 225 -0.89 -15.69 -0.38
N ALA A 226 -1.90 -14.94 0.04
CA ALA A 226 -3.03 -15.48 0.81
C ALA A 226 -3.76 -16.62 0.07
N GLY A 227 -3.83 -16.57 -1.27
CA GLY A 227 -4.39 -17.64 -2.09
C GLY A 227 -3.55 -18.92 -2.06
N GLN A 228 -2.22 -18.79 -2.11
CA GLN A 228 -1.28 -19.92 -2.04
C GLN A 228 -1.30 -20.58 -0.65
N VAL A 229 -1.46 -19.81 0.41
CA VAL A 229 -1.63 -20.35 1.77
C VAL A 229 -2.91 -21.17 1.87
N LYS A 230 -4.04 -20.65 1.36
CA LYS A 230 -5.33 -21.36 1.35
C LYS A 230 -5.28 -22.66 0.55
N ALA A 231 -4.57 -22.66 -0.58
CA ALA A 231 -4.40 -23.84 -1.42
C ALA A 231 -3.61 -24.98 -0.73
N ARG A 232 -2.87 -24.69 0.34
CA ARG A 232 -2.06 -25.66 1.09
C ARG A 232 -2.80 -26.30 2.27
N PHE A 233 -4.09 -26.02 2.45
CA PHE A 233 -4.93 -26.70 3.44
C PHE A 233 -4.91 -28.23 3.19
N PRO A 234 -4.76 -29.09 4.21
CA PRO A 234 -4.90 -28.85 5.66
C PRO A 234 -3.59 -28.56 6.41
N LYS A 235 -2.51 -28.17 5.71
CA LYS A 235 -1.23 -27.88 6.35
C LYS A 235 -1.37 -26.71 7.34
N GLN A 236 -0.99 -26.93 8.60
CA GLN A 236 -1.08 -25.93 9.64
C GLN A 236 0.06 -24.92 9.55
N VAL A 237 -0.22 -23.71 10.04
CA VAL A 237 0.76 -22.62 10.13
C VAL A 237 1.63 -22.83 11.37
N GLU A 238 2.93 -22.62 11.22
CA GLU A 238 3.89 -22.77 12.28
C GLU A 238 3.67 -21.69 13.35
N MET A 239 4.10 -21.97 14.59
CA MET A 239 3.86 -21.10 15.74
C MET A 239 2.40 -20.67 15.91
N LYS A 240 1.43 -21.50 15.50
CA LYS A 240 -0.02 -21.22 15.60
C LYS A 240 -0.41 -19.84 15.01
N GLY A 241 0.35 -19.32 14.04
CA GLY A 241 0.13 -18.01 13.41
C GLY A 241 0.67 -16.79 14.18
N TYR A 242 1.45 -17.00 15.24
CA TYR A 242 2.20 -15.91 15.89
C TYR A 242 3.46 -15.57 15.09
N CYS A 243 3.81 -14.29 15.08
CA CYS A 243 4.97 -13.77 14.36
C CYS A 243 6.28 -14.20 15.06
N PRO A 244 7.16 -14.99 14.39
CA PRO A 244 8.43 -15.43 14.98
C PRO A 244 9.37 -14.27 15.27
N VAL A 245 9.39 -13.24 14.41
CA VAL A 245 10.35 -12.14 14.54
C VAL A 245 10.01 -11.25 15.74
N THR A 246 8.72 -10.95 15.97
CA THR A 246 8.33 -10.18 17.16
C THR A 246 8.61 -10.97 18.43
N TYR A 247 8.36 -12.27 18.42
CA TYR A 247 8.57 -13.12 19.60
C TYR A 247 10.06 -13.18 19.99
N LEU A 248 10.97 -13.43 19.05
CA LEU A 248 12.40 -13.45 19.34
C LEU A 248 12.97 -12.07 19.69
N ASP A 249 12.62 -11.04 18.90
CA ASP A 249 13.08 -9.65 19.16
C ASP A 249 12.60 -9.17 20.54
N GLY A 250 11.38 -9.56 20.94
CA GLY A 250 10.79 -9.29 22.24
C GLY A 250 11.32 -10.17 23.37
N ARG A 251 12.42 -10.90 23.14
CA ARG A 251 13.07 -11.82 24.10
C ARG A 251 12.10 -12.89 24.63
N GLN A 252 11.25 -13.40 23.75
CA GLN A 252 10.31 -14.49 24.03
C GLN A 252 9.31 -14.19 25.16
N ARG A 253 9.00 -12.91 25.38
CA ARG A 253 8.03 -12.48 26.38
C ARG A 253 6.59 -12.62 25.88
N TYR A 254 5.66 -12.70 26.82
CA TYR A 254 4.24 -12.86 26.51
C TYR A 254 3.67 -11.67 25.73
N GLU A 255 4.10 -10.45 26.04
CA GLU A 255 3.67 -9.22 25.35
C GLU A 255 4.11 -9.17 23.89
N ALA A 256 5.13 -9.97 23.52
CA ALA A 256 5.69 -10.04 22.17
C ALA A 256 5.01 -11.09 21.27
N LEU A 257 4.06 -11.87 21.82
CA LEU A 257 3.26 -12.84 21.08
C LEU A 257 2.15 -12.13 20.29
N VAL A 258 2.57 -11.51 19.19
CA VAL A 258 1.68 -10.81 18.25
C VAL A 258 1.29 -11.74 17.11
N ARG A 259 0.01 -11.73 16.71
CA ARG A 259 -0.46 -12.52 15.56
C ARG A 259 -0.05 -11.87 14.26
N GLY A 260 0.32 -12.72 13.30
CA GLY A 260 0.55 -12.28 11.94
C GLY A 260 -0.72 -12.14 11.11
N SER A 261 -0.60 -11.43 9.99
CA SER A 261 -1.61 -11.40 8.92
C SER A 261 -1.22 -12.40 7.83
N VAL A 262 -2.20 -13.16 7.31
CA VAL A 262 -2.01 -14.15 6.24
C VAL A 262 -1.40 -13.52 4.97
N GLU A 263 -1.55 -12.21 4.78
CA GLU A 263 -0.93 -11.45 3.69
C GLU A 263 0.60 -11.48 3.74
N TYR A 264 1.17 -11.49 4.95
CA TYR A 264 2.61 -11.55 5.18
C TYR A 264 3.01 -12.98 5.55
N SER A 265 2.83 -13.92 4.62
CA SER A 265 3.21 -15.32 4.83
C SER A 265 4.52 -15.66 4.12
N VAL A 266 5.34 -16.53 4.72
CA VAL A 266 6.58 -17.07 4.13
C VAL A 266 6.64 -18.57 4.34
N GLU A 267 7.00 -19.29 3.29
CA GLU A 267 7.39 -20.69 3.37
C GLU A 267 8.89 -20.81 3.63
N TYR A 268 9.26 -21.62 4.61
CA TYR A 268 10.65 -21.96 4.88
C TYR A 268 10.74 -23.39 5.43
N ARG A 269 11.59 -24.24 4.85
CA ARG A 269 11.71 -25.68 5.21
C ARG A 269 10.37 -26.41 5.22
N GLU A 270 9.57 -26.14 4.18
CA GLU A 270 8.20 -26.64 4.05
C GLU A 270 7.24 -26.20 5.18
N GLN A 271 7.61 -25.30 6.08
CA GLN A 271 6.73 -24.75 7.11
C GLN A 271 6.23 -23.37 6.70
N ILE A 272 5.01 -23.01 7.11
CA ILE A 272 4.39 -21.72 6.78
C ILE A 272 4.43 -20.83 8.01
N TYR A 273 5.15 -19.72 7.91
CA TYR A 273 5.23 -18.69 8.95
C TYR A 273 4.42 -17.46 8.55
N ILE A 274 3.79 -16.81 9.52
CA ILE A 274 2.96 -15.60 9.33
C ILE A 274 3.55 -14.46 10.14
N PHE A 275 3.62 -13.26 9.57
CA PHE A 275 4.22 -12.08 10.21
C PHE A 275 3.20 -10.96 10.41
N GLU A 276 3.45 -10.12 11.41
CA GLU A 276 2.60 -8.95 11.75
C GLU A 276 2.54 -7.93 10.61
N ASN A 277 3.69 -7.65 9.99
CA ASN A 277 3.84 -6.65 8.94
C ASN A 277 4.96 -7.02 7.96
N GLU A 278 5.06 -6.27 6.86
CA GLU A 278 6.06 -6.46 5.82
C GLU A 278 7.51 -6.34 6.33
N GLN A 279 7.80 -5.43 7.27
CA GLN A 279 9.15 -5.24 7.80
C GLN A 279 9.65 -6.49 8.55
N LYS A 280 8.76 -7.11 9.34
CA LYS A 280 9.06 -8.37 10.05
C LYS A 280 9.18 -9.54 9.07
N GLN A 281 8.37 -9.55 8.02
CA GLN A 281 8.50 -10.53 6.93
C GLN A 281 9.86 -10.43 6.24
N ASP A 282 10.29 -9.22 5.85
CA ASP A 282 11.59 -8.98 5.21
C ASP A 282 12.76 -9.41 6.10
N ARG A 283 12.67 -9.12 7.40
CA ARG A 283 13.71 -9.52 8.35
C ARG A 283 13.83 -11.04 8.48
N PHE A 284 12.71 -11.77 8.44
CA PHE A 284 12.74 -13.23 8.39
C PHE A 284 13.32 -13.76 7.08
N LEU A 285 12.98 -13.16 5.94
CA LEU A 285 13.52 -13.55 4.64
C LEU A 285 15.05 -13.40 4.58
N ARG A 286 15.60 -12.36 5.21
CA ARG A 286 17.06 -12.13 5.29
C ARG A 286 17.76 -13.15 6.18
N LEU A 287 17.17 -13.49 7.32
CA LEU A 287 17.79 -14.30 8.37
C LEU A 287 16.87 -15.44 8.86
N PRO A 288 16.43 -16.36 7.97
CA PRO A 288 15.45 -17.36 8.36
C PRO A 288 16.00 -18.32 9.41
N GLU A 289 17.31 -18.64 9.36
CA GLU A 289 17.98 -19.54 10.31
C GLU A 289 17.96 -19.05 11.76
N THR A 290 17.89 -17.73 11.97
CA THR A 290 17.81 -17.13 13.30
C THR A 290 16.43 -17.28 13.92
N TYR A 291 15.37 -17.22 13.10
CA TYR A 291 14.00 -17.07 13.59
C TYR A 291 13.15 -18.34 13.49
N TRP A 292 13.50 -19.34 12.68
CA TRP A 292 12.62 -20.48 12.38
C TRP A 292 12.37 -21.42 13.56
N ASN A 293 13.39 -21.72 14.39
CA ASN A 293 13.32 -22.74 15.43
C ASN A 293 12.87 -22.17 16.79
N GLN A 294 11.68 -21.58 16.81
CA GLN A 294 11.12 -21.02 18.03
C GLN A 294 10.06 -21.93 18.63
N LYS A 295 10.14 -22.13 19.96
CA LYS A 295 9.15 -22.88 20.72
C LYS A 295 8.22 -21.90 21.42
N LEU A 296 6.92 -22.09 21.22
CA LEU A 296 5.91 -21.31 21.91
C LEU A 296 5.82 -21.71 23.40
N PRO A 297 5.50 -20.77 24.29
CA PRO A 297 5.24 -21.07 25.69
C PRO A 297 3.86 -21.73 25.85
N ASP A 298 3.66 -22.47 26.94
CA ASP A 298 2.37 -23.14 27.22
C ASP A 298 1.23 -22.13 27.40
N LYS A 299 1.53 -20.96 27.97
CA LYS A 299 0.56 -19.88 28.17
C LYS A 299 0.53 -18.95 26.97
N LEU A 300 -0.50 -19.12 26.14
CA LEU A 300 -0.73 -18.29 24.94
C LEU A 300 -1.78 -17.22 25.20
N PRO A 301 -1.69 -16.06 24.52
CA PRO A 301 -2.73 -15.04 24.62
C PRO A 301 -4.06 -15.55 24.09
N PRO A 302 -5.18 -15.22 24.78
CA PRO A 302 -6.50 -15.70 24.42
C PRO A 302 -6.86 -15.26 23.01
N MET A 303 -7.63 -16.10 22.31
CA MET A 303 -8.11 -15.77 20.98
C MET A 303 -9.03 -14.54 21.08
N SER A 304 -8.62 -13.43 20.46
CA SER A 304 -9.47 -12.25 20.28
C SER A 304 -10.46 -12.54 19.14
N GLU A 305 -11.33 -13.52 19.34
CA GLU A 305 -12.51 -13.64 18.48
C GLU A 305 -13.50 -12.55 18.89
N PRO A 306 -14.05 -11.77 17.96
CA PRO A 306 -15.06 -10.77 18.28
C PRO A 306 -16.30 -11.51 18.83
N VAL A 307 -16.44 -11.52 20.15
CA VAL A 307 -17.61 -12.06 20.82
C VAL A 307 -18.80 -11.18 20.46
N GLN A 308 -19.82 -11.76 19.85
CA GLN A 308 -21.03 -11.01 19.55
C GLN A 308 -21.71 -10.60 20.85
N LEU A 309 -22.16 -9.34 20.96
CA LEU A 309 -22.83 -8.85 22.17
C LEU A 309 -24.05 -9.71 22.55
N THR A 310 -24.74 -10.24 21.55
CA THR A 310 -25.91 -11.13 21.68
C THR A 310 -25.57 -12.53 22.17
N SER A 311 -24.32 -12.99 22.05
CA SER A 311 -23.89 -14.29 22.58
C SER A 311 -23.47 -14.22 24.05
N LEU A 312 -23.47 -13.04 24.67
CA LEU A 312 -23.17 -12.89 26.09
C LEU A 312 -24.35 -13.35 26.95
N PRO A 313 -24.10 -13.96 28.13
CA PRO A 313 -25.13 -14.17 29.14
C PRO A 313 -25.85 -12.86 29.52
N MET A 314 -27.08 -12.95 30.02
CA MET A 314 -27.93 -11.79 30.32
C MET A 314 -27.22 -10.68 31.10
N LEU A 315 -26.42 -11.05 32.12
CA LEU A 315 -25.65 -10.09 32.92
C LEU A 315 -24.60 -9.35 32.07
N GLY A 316 -23.83 -10.06 31.25
CA GLY A 316 -22.81 -9.47 30.37
C GLY A 316 -23.42 -8.62 29.25
N TYR A 317 -24.57 -9.03 28.71
CA TYR A 317 -25.32 -8.21 27.75
C TYR A 317 -25.78 -6.90 28.38
N MET A 318 -26.33 -6.94 29.60
CA MET A 318 -26.78 -5.73 30.30
C MET A 318 -25.61 -4.81 30.64
N GLU A 319 -24.49 -5.37 31.11
CA GLU A 319 -23.28 -4.62 31.46
C GLU A 319 -22.68 -3.91 30.23
N GLN A 320 -22.43 -4.65 29.15
CA GLN A 320 -21.76 -4.12 27.96
C GLN A 320 -22.70 -3.29 27.07
N GLY A 321 -23.99 -3.63 27.04
CA GLY A 321 -24.96 -3.00 26.13
C GLY A 321 -25.74 -1.82 26.72
N VAL A 322 -26.13 -1.89 27.99
CA VAL A 322 -27.16 -0.99 28.56
C VAL A 322 -26.68 -0.23 29.79
N ALA A 323 -25.70 -0.75 30.53
CA ALA A 323 -25.30 -0.20 31.83
C ALA A 323 -24.88 1.27 31.76
N ARG A 324 -24.06 1.66 30.78
CA ARG A 324 -23.61 3.05 30.65
C ARG A 324 -24.79 4.03 30.47
N SER A 325 -25.83 3.63 29.74
CA SER A 325 -27.03 4.45 29.52
C SER A 325 -27.88 4.54 30.80
N ILE A 326 -28.05 3.42 31.51
CA ILE A 326 -28.78 3.37 32.78
C ILE A 326 -28.06 4.16 33.88
N ILE A 327 -26.75 4.00 34.01
CA ILE A 327 -25.93 4.72 35.00
C ILE A 327 -26.10 6.23 34.80
N LYS A 328 -25.91 6.74 33.58
CA LYS A 328 -26.11 8.16 33.28
C LYS A 328 -27.50 8.66 33.64
N ALA A 329 -28.53 7.87 33.29
CA ALA A 329 -29.91 8.22 33.56
C ALA A 329 -30.21 8.24 35.07
N LEU A 330 -29.70 7.25 35.83
CA LEU A 330 -29.84 7.20 37.30
C LEU A 330 -29.05 8.32 37.99
N THR A 331 -27.85 8.66 37.50
CA THR A 331 -27.08 9.81 38.00
C THR A 331 -27.87 11.11 37.81
N ALA A 332 -28.47 11.31 36.62
CA ALA A 332 -29.31 12.48 36.36
C ALA A 332 -30.53 12.55 37.29
N VAL A 333 -31.22 11.43 37.53
CA VAL A 333 -32.30 11.34 38.53
C VAL A 333 -31.80 11.71 39.92
N GLY A 334 -30.61 11.22 40.32
CA GLY A 334 -30.02 11.48 41.63
C GLY A 334 -29.62 12.93 41.87
N CYS A 335 -29.16 13.63 40.83
CA CYS A 335 -28.83 15.05 40.88
C CYS A 335 -30.08 15.93 40.97
N LEU A 336 -31.09 15.66 40.13
CA LEU A 336 -32.30 16.47 40.06
C LEU A 336 -33.30 16.18 41.20
N LYS A 337 -33.40 14.91 41.64
CA LYS A 337 -34.40 14.42 42.59
C LYS A 337 -35.84 14.82 42.20
N PRO A 338 -36.31 14.44 41.01
CA PRO A 338 -37.55 14.94 40.44
C PRO A 338 -38.76 14.55 41.30
N LYS A 339 -39.56 15.55 41.66
CA LYS A 339 -40.85 15.37 42.34
C LYS A 339 -41.95 16.05 41.53
N PHE A 340 -42.61 15.26 40.71
CA PHE A 340 -43.71 15.74 39.88
C PHE A 340 -45.00 15.86 40.72
N PRO A 341 -45.83 16.91 40.52
CA PRO A 341 -47.12 17.05 41.19
C PRO A 341 -47.99 15.79 41.09
N TYR A 342 -48.66 15.39 42.17
CA TYR A 342 -49.58 14.24 42.23
C TYR A 342 -48.96 12.84 42.04
N LEU A 343 -47.67 12.72 41.70
CA LEU A 343 -46.99 11.43 41.58
C LEU A 343 -46.15 11.12 42.82
N SER A 344 -46.01 9.85 43.20
CA SER A 344 -45.05 9.49 44.25
C SER A 344 -43.60 9.74 43.79
N PRO A 345 -42.65 10.01 44.70
CA PRO A 345 -41.24 10.23 44.32
C PRO A 345 -40.68 9.10 43.44
N LYS A 346 -41.04 7.85 43.74
CA LYS A 346 -40.66 6.67 42.92
C LYS A 346 -41.23 6.75 41.50
N ARG A 347 -42.50 7.15 41.34
CA ARG A 347 -43.12 7.28 40.02
C ARG A 347 -42.52 8.45 39.23
N SER A 348 -42.25 9.59 39.86
CA SER A 348 -41.59 10.73 39.23
C SER A 348 -40.20 10.37 38.71
N ALA A 349 -39.40 9.67 39.52
CA ALA A 349 -38.08 9.17 39.13
C ALA A 349 -38.13 8.20 37.93
N LEU A 350 -39.10 7.28 37.90
CA LEU A 350 -39.27 6.34 36.78
C LEU A 350 -39.64 7.03 35.47
N HIS A 351 -40.52 8.05 35.51
CA HIS A 351 -40.89 8.81 34.32
C HIS A 351 -39.71 9.62 33.79
N TYR A 352 -38.95 10.25 34.69
CA TYR A 352 -37.72 10.94 34.34
C TYR A 352 -36.72 10.00 33.65
N LEU A 353 -36.49 8.82 34.23
CA LEU A 353 -35.60 7.80 33.68
C LEU A 353 -36.02 7.38 32.27
N ALA A 354 -37.33 7.14 32.06
CA ALA A 354 -37.87 6.75 30.76
C ALA A 354 -37.71 7.84 29.70
N PHE A 355 -37.97 9.11 30.04
CA PHE A 355 -37.75 10.24 29.13
C PHE A 355 -36.27 10.44 28.83
N TYR A 356 -35.39 10.32 29.82
CA TYR A 356 -33.95 10.44 29.65
C TYR A 356 -33.42 9.35 28.70
N LEU A 357 -33.78 8.08 28.93
CA LEU A 357 -33.35 6.98 28.06
C LEU A 357 -33.84 7.16 26.62
N LYS A 358 -35.09 7.63 26.39
CA LYS A 358 -35.61 7.89 25.05
C LYS A 358 -34.97 9.12 24.37
N ALA A 359 -34.65 10.16 25.14
CA ALA A 359 -34.04 11.39 24.64
C ALA A 359 -32.58 11.21 24.19
N PHE A 360 -31.84 10.33 24.87
CA PHE A 360 -30.40 10.14 24.66
C PHE A 360 -30.01 8.80 24.01
N ASN A 361 -30.98 8.00 23.54
CA ASN A 361 -30.69 6.77 22.79
C ASN A 361 -30.16 7.10 21.37
N PRO A 362 -28.91 6.72 21.01
CA PRO A 362 -28.34 7.00 19.69
C PRO A 362 -29.00 6.24 18.55
N ARG A 363 -29.75 5.16 18.83
CA ARG A 363 -30.49 4.39 17.82
C ARG A 363 -31.85 5.01 17.45
N ASN A 364 -32.34 5.99 18.22
CA ASN A 364 -33.57 6.71 17.88
C ASN A 364 -33.30 7.76 16.80
N SER A 365 -34.30 8.02 15.95
CA SER A 365 -34.23 9.11 14.96
C SER A 365 -34.13 10.49 15.63
N ASP A 366 -33.55 11.46 14.92
CA ASP A 366 -33.35 12.83 15.41
C ASP A 366 -34.65 13.48 15.89
N TYR A 367 -35.73 13.29 15.13
CA TYR A 367 -37.07 13.77 15.48
C TYR A 367 -37.54 13.24 16.84
N ILE A 368 -37.38 11.94 17.09
CA ILE A 368 -37.78 11.30 18.36
C ILE A 368 -36.92 11.82 19.50
N ARG A 369 -35.60 11.95 19.30
CA ARG A 369 -34.68 12.48 20.32
C ARG A 369 -35.05 13.91 20.71
N GLN A 370 -35.31 14.79 19.73
CA GLN A 370 -35.74 16.17 19.98
C GLN A 370 -37.09 16.24 20.69
N LYS A 371 -38.07 15.42 20.28
CA LYS A 371 -39.38 15.32 20.92
C LYS A 371 -39.26 14.95 22.40
N TYR A 372 -38.44 13.94 22.73
CA TYR A 372 -38.26 13.50 24.11
C TYR A 372 -37.37 14.44 24.93
N LYS A 373 -36.41 15.15 24.32
CA LYS A 373 -35.68 16.25 24.99
C LYS A 373 -36.61 17.38 25.41
N LYS A 374 -37.55 17.80 24.55
CA LYS A 374 -38.57 18.80 24.89
C LYS A 374 -39.49 18.32 26.02
N LYS A 375 -39.92 17.05 25.97
CA LYS A 375 -40.74 16.45 27.04
C LYS A 375 -39.97 16.35 28.36
N LEU A 376 -38.68 16.03 28.32
CA LEU A 376 -37.83 15.97 29.51
C LEU A 376 -37.69 17.35 30.15
N ALA A 377 -37.38 18.40 29.37
CA ALA A 377 -37.28 19.78 29.87
C ALA A 377 -38.60 20.29 30.49
N SER A 378 -39.73 20.03 29.82
CA SER A 378 -41.05 20.36 30.37
C SER A 378 -41.35 19.58 31.65
N PHE A 379 -40.92 18.32 31.75
CA PHE A 379 -41.08 17.53 32.97
C PHE A 379 -40.22 18.07 34.13
N GLU A 380 -39.00 18.54 33.84
CA GLU A 380 -38.10 19.19 34.81
C GLU A 380 -38.74 20.48 35.37
N GLU A 381 -39.21 21.36 34.50
CA GLU A 381 -39.88 22.62 34.87
C GLU A 381 -41.11 22.37 35.78
N ASN A 382 -41.91 21.35 35.43
CA ASN A 382 -43.06 20.97 36.25
C ASN A 382 -42.66 20.35 37.61
N CYS A 383 -41.49 19.74 37.74
CA CYS A 383 -41.00 19.26 39.04
C CYS A 383 -40.61 20.43 39.95
N GLU A 384 -40.15 21.55 39.40
CA GLU A 384 -39.79 22.75 40.17
C GLU A 384 -41.01 23.49 40.72
N LEU A 385 -42.21 23.22 40.18
CA LEU A 385 -43.45 23.88 40.58
C LEU A 385 -43.73 23.76 42.09
N ILE A 386 -43.44 22.61 42.71
CA ILE A 386 -43.66 22.41 44.15
C ILE A 386 -42.75 23.31 44.98
N SER A 387 -41.47 23.40 44.62
CA SER A 387 -40.52 24.30 45.29
C SER A 387 -40.90 25.77 45.07
N TYR A 388 -41.32 26.12 43.85
CA TYR A 388 -41.80 27.45 43.51
C TYR A 388 -43.03 27.85 44.34
N LEU A 389 -44.05 26.99 44.40
CA LEU A 389 -45.27 27.23 45.20
C LEU A 389 -44.95 27.31 46.70
N GLY A 390 -44.04 26.46 47.19
CA GLY A 390 -43.59 26.51 48.58
C GLY A 390 -42.93 27.84 48.97
N SER A 391 -42.23 28.48 48.03
CA SER A 391 -41.59 29.79 48.25
C SER A 391 -42.52 30.98 48.05
N THR A 392 -43.49 30.87 47.13
CA THR A 392 -44.36 31.99 46.70
C THR A 392 -45.67 32.06 47.49
N MET A 393 -46.25 30.93 47.89
CA MET A 393 -47.50 30.90 48.68
C MET A 393 -47.19 30.99 50.18
N THR A 394 -47.03 32.23 50.66
CA THR A 394 -46.93 32.50 52.10
C THR A 394 -48.30 32.42 52.80
N LYS A 395 -48.33 32.23 54.13
CA LYS A 395 -49.59 32.11 54.92
C LYS A 395 -50.52 33.34 54.85
N LYS A 396 -50.06 34.48 54.32
CA LYS A 396 -50.84 35.71 54.16
C LYS A 396 -51.30 35.84 52.70
N TYR A 397 -52.60 36.05 52.50
CA TYR A 397 -53.19 36.26 51.18
C TYR A 397 -52.62 37.55 50.54
N ARG A 398 -52.18 37.46 49.27
CA ARG A 398 -51.75 38.59 48.46
C ARG A 398 -52.73 38.81 47.32
N ALA A 399 -53.12 40.07 47.08
CA ALA A 399 -54.03 40.43 46.01
C ALA A 399 -53.41 40.14 44.62
N PRO A 400 -54.20 39.89 43.56
CA PRO A 400 -53.70 39.49 42.24
C PRO A 400 -52.64 40.43 41.63
N GLN A 401 -52.67 41.71 42.00
CA GLN A 401 -51.75 42.75 41.53
C GLN A 401 -50.36 42.66 42.18
N GLU A 402 -50.21 41.94 43.30
CA GLU A 402 -48.96 41.77 44.05
C GLU A 402 -48.35 40.36 43.88
N GLN A 403 -48.95 39.54 43.02
CA GLN A 403 -48.45 38.20 42.69
C GLN A 403 -47.40 38.29 41.57
N PRO A 404 -46.43 37.36 41.52
CA PRO A 404 -45.50 37.27 40.40
C PRO A 404 -46.25 37.16 39.06
N ILE A 405 -45.76 37.84 38.02
CA ILE A 405 -46.40 37.88 36.68
C ILE A 405 -46.56 36.47 36.09
N ASP A 406 -45.67 35.55 36.44
CA ASP A 406 -45.66 34.15 35.99
C ASP A 406 -46.52 33.21 36.86
N PHE A 407 -47.16 33.72 37.92
CA PHE A 407 -47.85 32.91 38.93
C PHE A 407 -49.07 32.19 38.35
N GLU A 408 -49.97 32.88 37.66
CA GLU A 408 -51.16 32.25 37.05
C GLU A 408 -50.79 31.26 35.94
N PHE A 409 -49.76 31.56 35.15
CA PHE A 409 -49.26 30.67 34.10
C PHE A 409 -48.68 29.36 34.67
N LYS A 410 -47.85 29.46 35.73
CA LYS A 410 -47.30 28.31 36.44
C LYS A 410 -48.35 27.53 37.24
N LEU A 411 -49.38 28.21 37.73
CA LEU A 411 -50.51 27.56 38.37
C LEU A 411 -51.40 26.82 37.34
N ALA A 412 -51.56 27.34 36.13
CA ALA A 412 -52.32 26.70 35.06
C ALA A 412 -51.64 25.44 34.50
N LEU A 413 -50.31 25.36 34.56
CA LEU A 413 -49.52 24.15 34.26
C LEU A 413 -49.91 22.96 35.15
N ARG A 414 -50.48 23.20 36.34
CA ARG A 414 -51.06 22.19 37.25
C ARG A 414 -52.21 21.39 36.63
N ASN A 415 -52.92 21.96 35.64
CA ASN A 415 -54.10 21.34 35.03
C ASN A 415 -53.76 20.47 33.80
N TYR A 416 -52.53 20.54 33.30
CA TYR A 416 -52.08 19.66 32.22
C TYR A 416 -51.51 18.36 32.82
N SER A 417 -52.34 17.32 32.84
CA SER A 417 -51.85 15.96 33.04
C SER A 417 -51.01 15.56 31.82
N PRO A 418 -49.71 15.24 31.94
CA PRO A 418 -48.93 14.73 30.81
C PRO A 418 -49.21 13.24 30.53
N VAL A 419 -50.16 12.63 31.25
CA VAL A 419 -50.51 11.21 31.14
C VAL A 419 -51.77 11.08 30.27
N PRO A 420 -51.66 10.65 29.00
CA PRO A 420 -52.81 10.00 28.38
C PRO A 420 -53.07 8.73 29.19
N SER A 421 -54.29 8.58 29.69
CA SER A 421 -54.78 7.30 30.19
C SER A 421 -54.78 6.30 29.03
N GLU A 422 -53.70 5.55 28.86
CA GLU A 422 -53.76 4.26 28.17
C GLU A 422 -54.50 3.31 29.11
N LYS A 423 -55.83 3.33 29.01
CA LYS A 423 -56.67 2.20 29.39
C LYS A 423 -56.67 1.23 28.19
N ASN A 424 -56.19 0.02 28.48
CA ASN A 424 -56.11 -1.20 27.66
C ASN A 424 -54.99 -1.24 26.61
#